data_AF-A0A9E4A8J2-F1
#
_entry.id   AF-A0A9E4A8J2-F1
#
_cell.length_a   1.000
_cell.length_b   1.000
_cell.length_c   1.000
_cell.angle_alpha   90.00
_cell.angle_beta   90.00
_cell.angle_gamma   90.00
#
_symmetry.space_group_name_H-M   'P 1'
#
loop_
_entity.id
_entity.type
_entity.pdbx_description
1 polymer ?
#
loop_
_entity_poly.entity_id
_entity_poly.type
_entity_poly.pdbx_seq_one_letter_code
_entity_poly.pdbx_strand_id
1 'polypeptide(L)'
;ATIARLVRAGVRVLVTTHSDFMLQEIGNLMREGELGVKTGEPASWLEQEEVGAWLFQKNGKVKEIEFDRIKGIEPMEYEDVAEALYNRWADLQYQLDKKTGDKEDKV
;
A
#
# COMPACT_ATOMS: atom_id res chain seq x y z
N ALA A 1 -2.84 11.65 8.38
CA ALA A 1 -2.42 12.65 9.41
C ALA A 1 -1.73 12.11 10.70
N THR A 2 -2.22 11.06 11.40
CA THR A 2 -1.65 10.67 12.72
C THR A 2 -0.16 10.35 12.71
N ILE A 3 0.31 9.61 11.69
CA ILE A 3 1.74 9.27 11.54
C ILE A 3 2.58 10.54 11.40
N ALA A 4 2.17 11.47 10.53
CA ALA A 4 2.87 12.74 10.37
C ALA A 4 3.00 13.52 11.68
N ARG A 5 1.92 13.60 12.47
CA ARG A 5 1.96 14.25 13.80
C ARG A 5 2.97 13.61 14.76
N LEU A 6 3.12 12.28 14.71
CA LEU A 6 4.13 11.57 15.50
C LEU A 6 5.55 11.95 15.04
N VAL A 7 5.78 11.96 13.73
CA VAL A 7 7.09 12.34 13.16
C VAL A 7 7.43 13.79 13.50
N ARG A 8 6.47 14.73 13.38
CA ARG A 8 6.63 16.14 13.78
C ARG A 8 6.91 16.30 15.28
N ALA A 9 6.43 15.38 16.12
CA ALA A 9 6.75 15.34 17.55
C ALA A 9 8.14 14.72 17.85
N GLY A 10 8.93 14.38 16.82
CA GLY A 10 10.25 13.77 16.96
C GLY A 10 10.23 12.25 17.15
N VAL A 11 9.08 11.60 16.96
CA VAL A 11 8.94 10.15 17.10
C VAL A 11 9.35 9.46 15.80
N ARG A 12 10.25 8.46 15.90
CA ARG A 12 10.56 7.57 14.77
C ARG A 12 9.50 6.48 14.67
N VAL A 13 8.88 6.36 13.50
CA VAL A 13 7.83 5.38 13.23
C VAL A 13 8.35 4.34 12.24
N LEU A 14 8.22 3.06 12.58
CA LEU A 14 8.49 1.94 11.68
C LEU A 14 7.19 1.19 11.44
N VAL A 15 6.84 0.97 10.17
CA VAL A 15 5.62 0.28 9.76
C VAL A 15 5.95 -0.78 8.73
N THR A 16 5.37 -1.96 8.88
CA THR A 16 5.28 -2.98 7.83
C THR A 16 3.84 -3.05 7.38
N THR A 17 3.57 -2.92 6.08
CA THR A 17 2.20 -2.86 5.56
C THR A 17 2.06 -3.58 4.23
N HIS A 18 0.86 -4.12 4.00
CA HIS A 18 0.39 -4.59 2.70
C HIS A 18 -0.69 -3.67 2.09
N SER A 19 -0.88 -2.48 2.66
CA SER A 19 -1.92 -1.56 2.27
C SER A 19 -1.39 -0.50 1.31
N ASP A 20 -1.82 -0.56 0.06
CA ASP A 20 -1.53 0.47 -0.93
C ASP A 20 -2.12 1.83 -0.51
N PHE A 21 -3.31 1.84 0.11
CA PHE A 21 -3.93 3.05 0.64
C PHE A 21 -3.04 3.75 1.68
N MET A 22 -2.34 3.00 2.52
CA MET A 22 -1.40 3.60 3.48
C MET A 22 -0.19 4.22 2.78
N LEU A 23 0.34 3.59 1.74
CA LEU A 23 1.43 4.14 0.94
C LEU A 23 0.99 5.41 0.19
N GLN A 24 -0.21 5.41 -0.38
CA GLN A 24 -0.82 6.58 -1.02
C GLN A 24 -1.04 7.73 -0.03
N GLU A 25 -1.56 7.44 1.17
CA GLU A 25 -1.73 8.44 2.21
C GLU A 25 -0.38 9.03 2.65
N ILE A 26 0.66 8.21 2.83
CA ILE A 26 2.03 8.71 3.10
C ILE A 26 2.48 9.64 1.97
N GLY A 27 2.29 9.24 0.71
CA GLY A 27 2.61 10.08 -0.44
C GLY A 27 1.85 11.41 -0.45
N ASN A 28 0.57 11.42 -0.04
CA ASN A 28 -0.21 12.66 0.09
C ASN A 28 0.35 13.58 1.19
N LEU A 29 0.71 13.03 2.35
CA LEU A 29 1.32 13.81 3.44
C LEU A 29 2.67 14.42 3.03
N MET A 30 3.43 13.73 2.17
CA MET A 30 4.67 14.25 1.57
C MET A 30 4.39 15.41 0.60
N ARG A 31 3.36 15.29 -0.24
CA ARG A 31 2.92 16.38 -1.14
C ARG A 31 2.42 17.61 -0.38
N GLU A 32 1.72 17.41 0.74
CA GLU A 32 1.33 18.51 1.62
C GLU A 32 2.55 19.28 2.16
N GLY A 33 3.63 18.55 2.47
CA GLY A 33 4.93 19.13 2.85
C GLY A 33 5.51 20.00 1.73
N GLU A 34 5.57 19.46 0.50
CA GLU A 34 6.08 20.19 -0.67
C GLU A 34 5.28 21.46 -1.00
N LEU A 35 3.95 21.43 -0.84
CA LEU A 35 3.09 22.59 -1.09
C LEU A 35 3.24 23.68 -0.02
N GLY A 36 3.98 23.41 1.07
CA GLY A 36 4.08 24.33 2.19
C GLY A 36 2.73 24.57 2.87
N VAL A 37 1.79 23.62 2.73
CA VAL A 37 0.46 23.65 3.37
C VAL A 37 0.67 23.35 4.86
N LYS A 38 1.24 24.35 5.54
CA LYS A 38 1.34 24.41 6.99
C LYS A 38 -0.01 24.92 7.49
N THR A 39 -1.05 24.09 7.31
CA THR A 39 -2.37 24.35 7.88
C THR A 39 -2.19 24.61 9.38
N GLY A 40 -2.96 25.55 9.94
CA GLY A 40 -2.88 25.94 11.36
C GLY A 40 -3.27 24.83 12.36
N GLU A 41 -3.40 23.59 11.88
CA GLU A 41 -3.53 22.37 12.68
C GLU A 41 -2.14 21.82 13.06
N PRO A 42 -2.03 20.96 14.10
CA PRO A 42 -0.76 20.32 14.41
C PRO A 42 -0.19 19.65 13.17
N ALA A 43 1.03 20.04 12.81
CA ALA A 43 1.68 19.71 11.53
C ALA A 43 1.38 18.28 11.08
N SER A 44 0.60 18.18 10.00
CA SER A 44 0.05 16.93 9.48
C SER A 44 0.80 16.42 8.25
N TRP A 45 1.91 17.04 7.88
CA TRP A 45 2.68 16.75 6.68
C TRP A 45 4.03 16.07 7.00
N LEU A 46 4.68 15.55 5.96
CA LEU A 46 6.01 14.91 6.01
C LEU A 46 6.93 15.57 4.97
N GLU A 47 8.22 15.75 5.28
CA GLU A 47 9.20 16.04 4.22
C GLU A 47 9.64 14.75 3.53
N GLN A 48 10.14 14.87 2.30
CA GLN A 48 10.62 13.72 1.54
C GLN A 48 11.77 13.01 2.25
N GLU A 49 12.68 13.76 2.88
CA GLU A 49 13.86 13.24 3.58
C GLU A 49 13.51 12.50 4.89
N GLU A 50 12.26 12.59 5.33
CA GLU A 50 11.78 11.99 6.58
C GLU A 50 11.14 10.61 6.36
N VAL A 51 10.94 10.21 5.10
CA VAL A 51 10.27 8.97 4.73
C VAL A 51 11.22 8.11 3.89
N GLY A 52 11.53 6.92 4.42
CA GLY A 52 12.13 5.85 3.63
C GLY A 52 11.13 4.71 3.46
N ALA A 53 11.08 4.12 2.27
CA ALA A 53 10.21 3.00 1.95
C ALA A 53 11.00 1.87 1.29
N TRP A 54 10.74 0.64 1.71
CA TRP A 54 11.42 -0.55 1.21
C TRP A 54 10.45 -1.69 0.94
N LEU A 55 10.65 -2.37 -0.18
CA LEU A 55 9.94 -3.57 -0.58
C LEU A 55 10.76 -4.81 -0.24
N PHE A 56 10.17 -5.72 0.52
CA PHE A 56 10.71 -7.06 0.76
C PHE A 56 10.28 -7.97 -0.40
N GLN A 57 11.25 -8.42 -1.20
CA GLN A 57 11.01 -9.34 -2.31
C GLN A 57 10.98 -10.80 -1.83
N LYS A 58 10.26 -11.65 -2.57
CA LYS A 58 10.17 -13.10 -2.28
C LYS A 58 11.52 -13.82 -2.25
N ASN A 59 12.51 -13.31 -2.98
CA ASN A 59 13.87 -13.86 -3.04
C ASN A 59 14.76 -13.42 -1.86
N GLY A 60 14.20 -12.74 -0.85
CA GLY A 60 14.93 -12.24 0.32
C GLY A 60 15.70 -10.94 0.09
N LYS A 61 15.65 -10.35 -1.11
CA LYS A 61 16.23 -9.02 -1.37
C LYS A 61 15.30 -7.93 -0.88
N VAL A 62 15.89 -6.85 -0.40
CA VAL A 62 15.18 -5.62 -0.03
C VAL A 62 15.52 -4.55 -1.06
N LYS A 63 14.51 -3.89 -1.61
CA LYS A 63 14.70 -2.80 -2.58
C LYS A 63 14.04 -1.53 -2.06
N GLU A 64 14.76 -0.43 -2.08
CA GLU A 64 14.19 0.89 -1.76
C GLU A 64 13.18 1.30 -2.83
N ILE A 65 12.08 1.90 -2.39
CA ILE A 65 11.06 2.51 -3.23
C ILE A 65 11.23 4.01 -3.11
N GLU A 66 11.67 4.64 -4.18
CA GLU A 66 11.75 6.10 -4.24
C GLU A 66 10.34 6.70 -4.29
N PHE A 67 10.19 7.86 -3.67
CA PHE A 67 8.97 8.65 -3.81
C PHE A 67 8.96 9.37 -5.16
N ASP A 68 7.92 9.12 -5.95
CA ASP A 68 7.62 9.85 -7.18
C ASP A 68 6.50 10.87 -6.92
N ARG A 69 6.65 12.11 -7.35
CA ARG A 69 5.65 13.16 -7.08
C ARG A 69 4.27 12.85 -7.69
N ILE A 70 4.25 12.19 -8.85
CA ILE A 70 3.03 11.86 -9.59
C ILE A 70 2.46 10.53 -9.06
N LYS A 71 3.27 9.48 -8.98
CA LYS A 71 2.84 8.12 -8.64
C LYS A 71 2.79 7.84 -7.13
N GLY A 72 3.60 8.55 -6.34
CA GLY A 72 3.76 8.34 -4.91
C GLY A 72 4.77 7.24 -4.59
N ILE A 73 4.49 6.44 -3.56
CA ILE A 73 5.26 5.25 -3.19
C ILE A 73 4.55 4.03 -3.78
N GLU A 74 5.01 3.58 -4.94
CA GLU A 74 4.36 2.52 -5.72
C GLU A 74 5.28 1.28 -5.83
N PRO A 75 4.95 0.16 -5.19
CA PRO A 75 5.75 -1.05 -5.30
C PRO A 75 5.37 -1.86 -6.55
N MET A 76 6.35 -2.12 -7.43
CA MET A 76 6.15 -2.85 -8.70
C MET A 76 5.54 -4.26 -8.56
N GLU A 77 5.71 -4.94 -7.43
CA GLU A 77 5.35 -6.37 -7.29
C GLU A 77 3.91 -6.60 -6.79
N TYR A 78 3.16 -5.55 -6.43
CA TYR A 78 1.80 -5.72 -5.90
C TYR A 78 0.79 -6.14 -6.97
N GLU A 79 0.95 -5.65 -8.20
CA GLU A 79 0.09 -6.05 -9.32
C GLU A 79 0.17 -7.55 -9.58
N ASP A 80 1.38 -8.12 -9.61
CA ASP A 80 1.60 -9.56 -9.82
C ASP A 80 0.96 -10.42 -8.71
N VAL A 81 1.00 -9.93 -7.45
CA VAL A 81 0.39 -10.63 -6.31
C VAL A 81 -1.14 -10.52 -6.35
N ALA A 82 -1.67 -9.35 -6.67
CA ALA A 82 -3.10 -9.12 -6.81
C ALA A 82 -3.68 -9.97 -7.95
N GLU A 83 -2.98 -10.03 -9.09
CA GLU A 83 -3.34 -10.88 -10.23
C GLU A 83 -3.33 -12.36 -9.83
N ALA A 84 -2.28 -12.83 -9.17
CA ALA A 84 -2.20 -14.23 -8.72
C ALA A 84 -3.34 -14.60 -7.74
N LEU A 85 -3.69 -13.69 -6.83
CA LEU A 85 -4.80 -13.89 -5.90
C LEU A 85 -6.15 -13.89 -6.62
N TYR A 86 -6.36 -12.97 -7.55
CA TYR A 86 -7.58 -12.90 -8.36
C TYR A 86 -7.77 -14.16 -9.20
N ASN A 87 -6.73 -14.61 -9.90
CA ASN A 87 -6.75 -15.82 -10.71
C ASN A 87 -7.08 -17.06 -9.86
N ARG A 88 -6.50 -17.16 -8.66
CA ARG A 88 -6.81 -18.24 -7.72
C ARG A 88 -8.25 -18.18 -7.22
N TRP A 89 -8.77 -16.99 -6.92
CA TRP A 89 -10.16 -16.82 -6.52
C TRP A 89 -11.11 -17.24 -7.65
N ALA A 90 -10.84 -16.83 -8.90
CA ALA A 90 -11.66 -17.17 -10.06
C ALA A 90 -11.70 -18.70 -10.30
N ASP A 91 -10.56 -19.38 -10.18
CA ASP A 91 -10.49 -20.85 -10.25
C ASP A 91 -11.33 -21.52 -9.15
N LEU A 92 -11.20 -21.06 -7.90
CA LEU A 92 -11.99 -21.60 -6.78
C LEU A 92 -13.50 -21.39 -7.00
N GLN A 93 -13.91 -20.21 -7.49
CA GLN A 93 -15.31 -19.92 -7.77
C GLN A 93 -15.85 -20.82 -8.88
N TYR A 94 -15.10 -20.99 -9.97
CA TYR A 94 -15.46 -21.91 -11.06
C TYR A 94 -15.66 -23.35 -10.55
N GLN A 95 -14.77 -23.83 -9.67
CA GLN A 95 -14.90 -25.16 -9.08
C GLN A 95 -16.12 -25.29 -8.15
N LEU A 96 -16.45 -24.23 -7.39
CA LEU A 96 -17.64 -24.18 -6.55
C LEU A 96 -18.91 -24.21 -7.39
N ASP A 97 -18.99 -23.39 -8.43
CA ASP A 97 -20.15 -23.33 -9.33
C ASP A 97 -20.37 -24.69 -10.02
N LYS A 98 -19.29 -25.33 -10.51
CA LYS A 98 -19.37 -26.67 -11.09
C LYS A 98 -19.86 -27.72 -10.09
N LYS A 99 -19.38 -27.70 -8.84
CA LYS A 99 -19.85 -28.60 -7.78
C LYS A 99 -21.31 -28.39 -7.41
N THR A 100 -21.84 -27.18 -7.63
CA THR A 100 -23.21 -26.81 -7.26
C THR A 100 -24.17 -27.13 -8.42
N GLY A 101 -23.76 -26.87 -9.66
CA GLY A 101 -24.50 -27.29 -10.87
C GLY A 101 -24.62 -28.82 -11.01
N ASP A 102 -23.55 -29.58 -10.72
CA ASP A 102 -23.58 -31.05 -10.73
C ASP A 102 -24.52 -31.66 -9.66
N LYS A 103 -24.96 -30.87 -8.67
CA LYS A 103 -25.92 -31.29 -7.64
C LYS A 103 -27.36 -31.02 -8.02
N GLU A 104 -27.64 -29.99 -8.82
CA GLU A 104 -29.00 -29.67 -9.29
C GLU A 104 -29.45 -30.59 -10.43
N ASP A 105 -28.54 -31.06 -11.29
CA ASP A 105 -28.85 -32.00 -12.37
C ASP A 105 -29.05 -33.47 -11.92
N LYS A 106 -28.91 -33.77 -10.61
CA LYS A 106 -29.03 -35.12 -10.04
C LYS A 106 -30.25 -35.32 -9.12
N VAL A 107 -31.22 -34.40 -9.13
CA VAL A 107 -32.47 -34.49 -8.35
C VAL A 107 -33.67 -34.64 -9.26
#